data_AF-C9Y3H8-F1
#
_entry.id   AF-C9Y3H8-F1
#
_cell.length_a   1.000
_cell.length_b   1.000
_cell.length_c   1.000
_cell.angle_alpha   90.00
_cell.angle_beta   90.00
_cell.angle_gamma   90.00
#
_symmetry.space_group_name_H-M   'P 1'
#
loop_
_entity.id
_entity.type
_entity.pdbx_description
1 polymer ?
#
loop_
_entity_poly.entity_id
_entity_poly.type
_entity_poly.pdbx_seq_one_letter_code
_entity_poly.pdbx_strand_id
1 'polypeptide(L)'
;MGREPGYAYLWLRLAKPYAGDNYGWHAPLLDGTEVSVAFDSGDPDRPYIAHAQLDSAHPDHVTRDNHTRNVLRTPANNKLRLEDQRQQEHIKLATEYGKIQLNLGHLMWVKS
;
A
#
# COMPACT_ATOMS: atom_id res chain seq x y z
N MET A 1 28.40 -11.10 33.30
CA MET A 1 27.71 -11.40 32.02
C MET A 1 26.21 -11.30 32.27
N GLY A 2 25.63 -10.13 32.00
CA GLY A 2 24.18 -9.89 32.14
C GLY A 2 23.52 -10.04 30.77
N ARG A 3 22.54 -10.93 30.70
CA ARG A 3 21.78 -11.36 29.52
C ARG A 3 21.31 -10.17 28.68
N GLU A 4 21.63 -10.15 27.39
CA GLU A 4 20.99 -9.22 26.45
C GLU A 4 19.48 -9.53 26.40
N PRO A 5 18.59 -8.52 26.25
CA PRO A 5 17.18 -8.78 25.99
C PRO A 5 17.07 -9.51 24.65
N GLY A 6 16.76 -10.80 24.69
CA GLY A 6 16.42 -11.54 23.49
C GLY A 6 15.17 -10.92 22.88
N TYR A 7 15.29 -10.29 21.73
CA TYR A 7 14.15 -9.83 20.94
C TYR A 7 13.30 -11.07 20.56
N ALA A 8 12.21 -11.29 21.29
CA ALA A 8 11.22 -12.28 20.91
C ALA A 8 10.31 -11.66 19.84
N TYR A 9 10.52 -12.04 18.58
CA TYR A 9 9.61 -11.65 17.51
C TYR A 9 8.47 -12.67 17.44
N LEU A 10 7.24 -12.24 17.70
CA LEU A 10 6.04 -13.03 17.45
C LEU A 10 5.61 -12.87 15.99
N TRP A 11 5.26 -13.96 15.33
CA TRP A 11 4.60 -13.88 14.02
C TRP A 11 3.17 -13.36 14.19
N LEU A 12 2.93 -12.14 13.73
CA LEU A 12 1.61 -11.53 13.74
C LEU A 12 0.88 -11.76 12.42
N ARG A 13 -0.42 -11.98 12.50
CA ARG A 13 -1.31 -12.01 11.33
C ARG A 13 -1.57 -10.59 10.86
N LEU A 14 -1.62 -10.39 9.55
CA LEU A 14 -2.06 -9.13 8.92
C LEU A 14 -3.54 -9.23 8.55
N ALA A 15 -4.34 -8.27 9.02
CA ALA A 15 -5.70 -8.08 8.55
C ALA A 15 -5.68 -7.68 7.07
N LYS A 16 -6.52 -8.31 6.26
CA LYS A 16 -6.62 -8.06 4.82
C LYS A 16 -8.01 -7.60 4.44
N PRO A 17 -8.16 -6.68 3.47
CA PRO A 17 -9.47 -6.27 2.97
C PRO A 17 -10.31 -7.43 2.40
N TYR A 18 -9.64 -8.44 1.82
CA TYR A 18 -10.26 -9.63 1.25
C TYR A 18 -9.29 -10.80 1.31
N ALA A 19 -9.75 -11.97 1.76
CA ALA A 19 -8.93 -13.17 1.90
C ALA A 19 -9.79 -14.45 1.86
N GLY A 20 -9.21 -15.53 1.34
CA GLY A 20 -9.71 -16.89 1.35
C GLY A 20 -8.58 -17.89 1.06
N ASP A 21 -8.92 -19.16 0.83
CA ASP A 21 -7.93 -20.24 0.76
C ASP A 21 -6.90 -20.07 -0.38
N ASN A 22 -7.35 -19.61 -1.54
CA ASN A 22 -6.50 -19.42 -2.73
C ASN A 22 -6.74 -18.07 -3.44
N TYR A 23 -7.37 -17.10 -2.77
CA TYR A 23 -7.66 -15.77 -3.30
C TYR A 23 -7.55 -14.70 -2.20
N GLY A 24 -7.42 -13.43 -2.60
CA GLY A 24 -7.43 -12.31 -1.68
C GLY A 24 -6.68 -11.08 -2.17
N TRP A 25 -6.50 -10.12 -1.28
CA TRP A 25 -5.65 -8.94 -1.51
C TRP A 25 -4.23 -9.23 -0.98
N HIS A 26 -3.26 -9.33 -1.89
CA HIS A 26 -1.88 -9.71 -1.57
C HIS A 26 -0.93 -8.54 -1.79
N ALA A 27 -0.82 -7.68 -0.78
CA ALA A 27 0.18 -6.62 -0.69
C ALA A 27 1.01 -6.85 0.59
N PRO A 28 2.19 -7.49 0.49
CA PRO A 28 3.00 -7.81 1.67
C PRO A 28 3.58 -6.52 2.29
N LEU A 29 3.78 -6.55 3.62
CA LEU A 29 4.58 -5.53 4.30
C LEU A 29 6.04 -5.70 3.89
N LEU A 30 6.74 -4.58 3.78
CA LEU A 30 8.19 -4.55 3.60
C LEU A 30 8.88 -4.27 4.92
N ASP A 31 10.16 -4.61 4.98
CA ASP A 31 10.99 -4.23 6.13
C ASP A 31 10.94 -2.71 6.37
N GLY A 32 10.90 -2.33 7.65
CA GLY A 32 10.72 -0.94 8.07
C GLY A 32 9.32 -0.34 7.89
N THR A 33 8.33 -1.10 7.40
CA THR A 33 6.94 -0.59 7.32
C THR A 33 6.38 -0.38 8.71
N GLU A 34 5.98 0.85 9.04
CA GLU A 34 5.28 1.14 10.28
C GLU A 34 3.86 0.59 10.24
N VAL A 35 3.42 -0.02 11.34
CA VAL A 35 2.11 -0.67 11.43
C VAL A 35 1.41 -0.35 12.75
N SER A 36 0.09 -0.35 12.71
CA SER A 36 -0.75 -0.35 13.91
C SER A 36 -1.11 -1.78 14.29
N VAL A 37 -0.80 -2.15 15.54
CA VAL A 37 -1.18 -3.42 16.14
C VAL A 37 -2.48 -3.24 16.93
N ALA A 38 -3.41 -4.16 16.74
CA ALA A 38 -4.64 -4.25 17.51
C ALA A 38 -4.72 -5.61 18.20
N PHE A 39 -5.62 -5.73 19.16
CA PHE A 39 -5.79 -6.91 20.01
C PHE A 39 -7.22 -7.41 19.89
N ASP A 40 -7.40 -8.68 19.54
CA ASP A 40 -8.74 -9.24 19.38
C ASP A 40 -9.50 -9.16 20.71
N SER A 41 -10.64 -8.46 20.72
CA SER A 41 -11.46 -8.23 21.90
C SER A 41 -10.70 -7.60 23.08
N GLY A 42 -9.62 -6.87 22.80
CA GLY A 42 -8.76 -6.25 23.82
C GLY A 42 -7.83 -7.23 24.54
N ASP A 43 -7.75 -8.48 24.10
CA ASP A 43 -6.88 -9.50 24.68
C ASP A 43 -5.40 -9.29 24.25
N PRO A 44 -4.50 -8.88 25.17
CA PRO A 44 -3.10 -8.60 24.86
C PRO A 44 -2.34 -9.81 24.31
N ASP A 45 -2.83 -11.03 24.55
CA ASP A 45 -2.22 -12.27 24.05
C ASP A 45 -2.66 -12.61 22.62
N ARG A 46 -3.59 -11.84 22.04
CA ARG A 46 -4.12 -12.04 20.68
C ARG A 46 -3.89 -10.84 19.76
N PRO A 47 -2.62 -10.39 19.58
CA PRO A 47 -2.29 -9.28 18.70
C PRO A 47 -2.44 -9.65 17.21
N TYR A 48 -2.73 -8.64 16.39
CA TYR A 48 -2.67 -8.70 14.94
C TYR A 48 -2.34 -7.33 14.36
N ILE A 49 -1.77 -7.30 13.15
CA ILE A 49 -1.52 -6.06 12.42
C ILE A 49 -2.84 -5.62 11.77
N ALA A 50 -3.33 -4.44 12.13
CA ALA A 50 -4.59 -3.90 11.63
C ALA A 50 -4.39 -3.07 10.35
N HIS A 51 -3.35 -2.22 10.33
CA HIS A 51 -3.10 -1.28 9.22
C HIS A 51 -1.60 -1.02 9.06
N ALA A 52 -1.16 -0.73 7.84
CA ALA A 52 0.12 -0.08 7.57
C ALA A 52 -0.05 1.44 7.67
N GLN A 53 0.96 2.13 8.19
CA GLN A 53 0.95 3.57 8.37
C GLN A 53 1.92 4.26 7.41
N LEU A 54 1.61 5.51 7.09
CA LEU A 54 2.54 6.43 6.45
C LEU A 54 3.18 7.29 7.53
N ASP A 55 4.46 7.57 7.36
CA ASP A 55 5.23 8.45 8.25
C ASP A 55 5.70 9.69 7.49
N SER A 56 6.37 10.62 8.19
CA SER A 56 6.87 11.85 7.57
C SER A 56 7.97 11.64 6.52
N ALA A 57 8.71 10.52 6.60
CA ALA A 57 9.73 10.14 5.63
C ALA A 57 9.13 9.42 4.40
N HIS A 58 7.94 8.81 4.55
CA HIS A 58 7.22 8.06 3.53
C HIS A 58 5.79 8.62 3.31
N PRO A 59 5.65 9.83 2.75
CA PRO A 59 4.35 10.46 2.55
C PRO A 59 3.52 9.77 1.46
N ASP A 60 2.20 10.01 1.50
CA ASP A 60 1.26 9.51 0.49
C ASP A 60 1.58 10.10 -0.91
N HIS A 61 1.32 9.30 -1.94
CA HIS A 61 1.40 9.76 -3.33
C HIS A 61 0.18 10.59 -3.75
N VAL A 62 -0.92 10.45 -3.03
CA VAL A 62 -2.11 11.30 -3.14
C VAL A 62 -2.01 12.37 -2.05
N THR A 63 -1.94 13.61 -2.50
CA THR A 63 -1.71 14.81 -1.70
C THR A 63 -2.83 15.80 -1.98
N ARG A 64 -2.82 16.93 -1.28
CA ARG A 64 -3.76 18.03 -1.53
C ARG A 64 -3.74 18.50 -2.99
N ASP A 65 -2.58 18.51 -3.64
CA ASP A 65 -2.44 19.08 -4.98
C ASP A 65 -2.92 18.13 -6.10
N ASN A 66 -3.16 16.85 -5.78
CA ASN A 66 -3.63 15.83 -6.71
C ASN A 66 -4.71 14.93 -6.08
N HIS A 67 -5.55 15.52 -5.24
CA HIS A 67 -6.53 14.88 -4.36
C HIS A 67 -7.67 14.13 -5.06
N THR A 68 -7.80 14.25 -6.37
CA THR A 68 -8.77 13.52 -7.20
C THR A 68 -8.21 12.19 -7.74
N ARG A 69 -6.99 11.81 -7.34
CA ARG A 69 -6.35 10.57 -7.76
C ARG A 69 -6.56 9.45 -6.78
N ASN A 70 -6.75 8.26 -7.32
CA ASN A 70 -6.70 7.00 -6.60
C ASN A 70 -5.53 6.17 -7.15
N VAL A 71 -4.62 5.70 -6.30
CA VAL A 71 -3.38 5.04 -6.75
C VAL A 71 -3.13 3.76 -5.97
N LEU A 72 -2.99 2.65 -6.71
CA LEU A 72 -2.31 1.45 -6.24
C LEU A 72 -0.90 1.45 -6.83
N ARG A 73 0.13 1.46 -5.98
CA ARG A 73 1.53 1.47 -6.41
C ARG A 73 2.33 0.41 -5.67
N THR A 74 3.15 -0.34 -6.41
CA THR A 74 4.09 -1.30 -5.83
C THR A 74 5.47 -0.66 -5.59
N PRO A 75 6.34 -1.28 -4.76
CA PRO A 75 7.70 -0.78 -4.50
C PRO A 75 8.54 -0.59 -5.77
N ALA A 76 8.38 -1.50 -6.74
CA ALA A 76 9.03 -1.43 -8.05
C ALA A 76 8.38 -0.42 -9.02
N ASN A 77 7.53 0.49 -8.54
CA ASN A 77 6.87 1.54 -9.31
C ASN A 77 5.84 1.07 -10.36
N ASN A 78 5.33 -0.17 -10.28
CA ASN A 78 4.16 -0.58 -11.06
C ASN A 78 2.91 0.10 -10.47
N LYS A 79 2.00 0.58 -11.32
CA LYS A 79 0.88 1.45 -10.90
C LYS A 79 -0.42 1.14 -11.62
N LEU A 80 -1.51 1.13 -10.85
CA LEU A 80 -2.86 1.41 -11.33
C LEU A 80 -3.27 2.78 -10.76
N ARG A 81 -3.66 3.71 -11.63
CA ARG A 81 -4.13 5.04 -11.23
C ARG A 81 -5.45 5.35 -11.89
N LEU A 82 -6.40 5.86 -11.11
CA LEU A 82 -7.65 6.44 -11.57
C LEU A 82 -7.62 7.95 -11.26
N GLU A 83 -8.09 8.77 -12.19
CA GLU A 83 -8.24 10.22 -12.07
C GLU A 83 -9.72 10.57 -12.17
N ASP A 84 -10.23 11.26 -11.15
CA ASP A 84 -11.63 11.70 -11.06
C ASP A 84 -11.79 13.22 -11.27
N GLN A 85 -10.72 13.91 -11.70
CA GLN A 85 -10.83 15.32 -12.06
C GLN A 85 -11.83 15.49 -13.22
N ARG A 86 -12.86 16.30 -12.99
CA ARG A 86 -13.96 16.51 -13.94
C ARG A 86 -13.45 16.92 -15.32
N GLN A 87 -13.97 16.28 -16.37
CA GLN A 87 -13.58 16.45 -17.79
C GLN A 87 -12.14 15.99 -18.11
N GLN A 88 -11.42 15.43 -17.15
CA GLN A 88 -10.08 14.87 -17.32
C GLN A 88 -10.01 13.45 -16.75
N GLU A 89 -11.14 12.76 -16.67
CA GLU A 89 -11.24 11.43 -16.08
C GLU A 89 -10.48 10.40 -16.94
N HIS A 90 -9.63 9.60 -16.30
CA HIS A 90 -8.87 8.56 -16.98
C HIS A 90 -8.35 7.49 -16.03
N ILE A 91 -8.01 6.34 -16.60
CA ILE A 91 -7.37 5.23 -15.92
C ILE A 91 -6.02 4.95 -16.60
N LYS A 92 -4.99 4.70 -15.79
CA LYS A 92 -3.65 4.32 -16.23
C LYS A 92 -3.19 3.05 -15.52
N LEU A 93 -2.76 2.07 -16.30
CA LEU A 93 -1.97 0.93 -15.83
C LEU A 93 -0.56 1.05 -16.40
N ALA A 94 0.46 0.98 -15.55
CA ALA A 94 1.84 1.19 -15.96
C ALA A 94 2.80 0.20 -15.27
N THR A 95 3.77 -0.28 -16.04
CA THR A 95 4.92 -1.04 -15.53
C THR A 95 6.16 -0.18 -15.54
N GLU A 96 7.05 -0.38 -14.57
CA GLU A 96 8.37 0.25 -14.59
C GLU A 96 9.28 -0.45 -15.60
N TYR A 97 9.29 -1.78 -15.56
CA TYR A 97 10.04 -2.58 -16.52
C TYR A 97 9.44 -2.42 -17.93
N GLY A 98 10.30 -2.04 -18.88
CA GLY A 98 9.90 -1.75 -20.27
C GLY A 98 9.05 -0.48 -20.46
N LYS A 99 8.69 0.23 -19.37
CA LYS A 99 7.88 1.46 -19.38
C LYS A 99 6.57 1.35 -20.17
N ILE A 100 5.95 0.16 -20.17
CA ILE A 100 4.70 -0.09 -20.89
C ILE A 100 3.54 0.55 -20.12
N GLN A 101 2.61 1.17 -20.86
CA GLN A 101 1.45 1.85 -20.27
C GLN A 101 0.20 1.58 -21.10
N LEU A 102 -0.90 1.31 -20.41
CA LEU A 102 -2.26 1.34 -20.95
C LEU A 102 -2.98 2.53 -20.35
N ASN A 103 -3.47 3.44 -21.19
CA ASN A 103 -4.22 4.63 -20.78
C ASN A 103 -5.61 4.59 -21.42
N LEU A 104 -6.65 4.84 -20.62
CA LEU A 104 -8.05 4.81 -21.01
C LEU A 104 -8.74 6.11 -20.55
N GLY A 105 -9.63 6.68 -21.35
CA GLY A 105 -10.31 7.95 -21.03
C GLY A 105 -9.58 9.17 -21.59
N HIS A 106 -9.59 10.29 -20.86
CA HIS A 106 -8.92 11.52 -21.25
C HIS A 106 -7.42 11.27 -21.50
N LEU A 107 -6.98 11.48 -22.74
CA LEU A 107 -5.61 11.19 -23.16
C LEU A 107 -4.63 12.20 -22.55
N MET A 108 -3.88 11.75 -21.55
CA MET A 108 -2.72 12.45 -21.05
C MET A 108 -1.53 12.16 -21.97
N TRP A 109 -1.15 13.11 -22.81
CA TRP A 109 0.07 12.99 -23.62
C TRP A 109 1.29 12.85 -22.70
N VAL A 110 2.11 11.82 -22.92
CA VAL A 110 3.42 11.70 -22.29
C VAL A 110 4.31 12.75 -22.96
N LYS A 111 4.78 13.76 -22.21
CA LYS A 111 5.84 14.64 -22.72
C LYS A 111 7.09 13.78 -22.93
N SER A 112 7.62 13.82 -24.16
CA SER A 112 8.91 13.24 -24.55
C SER A 112 10.06 13.89 -23.80
#